data_AF-A0A1M3IMS8-F1
#
_entry.id   AF-A0A1M3IMS8-F1
#
_cell.length_a   1.000
_cell.length_b   1.000
_cell.length_c   1.000
_cell.angle_alpha   90.00
_cell.angle_beta   90.00
_cell.angle_gamma   90.00
#
_symmetry.space_group_name_H-M   'P 1'
#
loop_
_entity.id
_entity.type
_entity.pdbx_description
1 polymer ?
#
loop_
_entity_poly.entity_id
_entity_poly.type
_entity_poly.pdbx_seq_one_letter_code
_entity_poly.pdbx_strand_id
1 'polypeptide(L)'
;MNKYLILTVTLLISGCDHYLKYQTELLSVQQEDHGIKNALTSKDEVGLFSNSNLAIAATLGTTGITIILENKSNEKMKILWDETLIVDHKGITHRTFHEGIRYVARHESQPPTIILPHQTHMDSISSADTVHFTQGTHSPGYIYGNSIRGYSYMPGYSTPGSWQGGGIFTFSVNSTDQLPEIKKETLAKNVYLHLTLEHQNKKQEYKLTFQIKDVKIKE
;
A
#
# COMPACT_ATOMS: atom_id res chain seq x y z
N MET A 1 -47.45 -42.21 4.99
CA MET A 1 -46.97 -41.33 3.89
C MET A 1 -46.33 -40.09 4.52
N ASN A 2 -45.02 -40.10 4.75
CA ASN A 2 -44.28 -38.92 5.24
C ASN A 2 -43.64 -38.20 4.07
N LYS A 3 -44.07 -36.96 3.80
CA LYS A 3 -43.42 -36.07 2.84
C LYS A 3 -42.34 -35.29 3.57
N TYR A 4 -41.08 -35.67 3.38
CA TYR A 4 -39.95 -34.85 3.82
C TYR A 4 -39.72 -33.73 2.78
N LEU A 5 -39.98 -32.50 3.21
CA LEU A 5 -39.63 -31.28 2.49
C LEU A 5 -38.11 -31.06 2.69
N ILE A 6 -37.30 -31.43 1.69
CA ILE A 6 -35.86 -31.14 1.71
C ILE A 6 -35.68 -29.68 1.28
N LEU A 7 -35.43 -28.82 2.27
CA LEU A 7 -35.03 -27.43 2.07
C LEU A 7 -33.56 -27.43 1.63
N THR A 8 -33.29 -27.36 0.33
CA THR A 8 -31.94 -27.14 -0.20
C THR A 8 -31.51 -25.72 0.12
N VAL A 9 -30.69 -25.56 1.16
CA VAL A 9 -29.94 -24.35 1.46
C VAL A 9 -28.77 -24.29 0.48
N THR A 10 -28.93 -23.49 -0.58
CA THR A 10 -27.85 -23.19 -1.52
C THR A 10 -26.90 -22.21 -0.85
N LEU A 11 -25.81 -22.71 -0.26
CA LEU A 11 -24.75 -21.88 0.31
C LEU A 11 -23.91 -21.27 -0.83
N LEU A 12 -24.27 -20.06 -1.24
CA LEU A 12 -23.48 -19.24 -2.16
C LEU A 12 -22.27 -18.69 -1.41
N ILE A 13 -21.14 -19.40 -1.43
CA ILE A 13 -19.87 -18.87 -0.92
C ILE A 13 -19.27 -17.98 -2.01
N SER A 14 -19.78 -16.76 -2.15
CA SER A 14 -19.07 -15.71 -2.88
C SER A 14 -17.99 -15.15 -1.95
N GLY A 15 -16.79 -15.71 -2.01
CA GLY A 15 -15.61 -15.08 -1.42
C GLY A 15 -15.26 -13.83 -2.22
N CYS A 16 -15.89 -12.70 -1.88
CA CYS A 16 -15.46 -11.39 -2.37
C CYS A 16 -14.38 -10.91 -1.41
N ASP A 17 -13.13 -10.90 -1.86
CA ASP A 17 -12.03 -10.29 -1.10
C ASP A 17 -12.23 -8.78 -1.12
N HIS A 18 -12.68 -8.23 0.01
CA HIS A 18 -12.88 -6.79 0.16
C HIS A 18 -11.55 -6.14 0.55
N TYR A 19 -11.04 -5.26 -0.32
CA TYR A 19 -9.87 -4.45 -0.02
C TYR A 19 -10.29 -3.13 0.60
N LEU A 20 -9.37 -2.47 1.30
CA LEU A 20 -9.65 -1.19 1.91
C LEU A 20 -8.89 -0.06 1.25
N LYS A 21 -9.56 1.09 1.22
CA LYS A 21 -9.05 2.35 0.74
C LYS A 21 -9.06 3.35 1.89
N TYR A 22 -7.87 3.81 2.26
CA TYR A 22 -7.71 4.90 3.22
C TYR A 22 -7.84 6.23 2.50
N GLN A 23 -8.57 7.15 3.10
CA GLN A 23 -8.49 8.57 2.77
C GLN A 23 -7.59 9.22 3.81
N THR A 24 -6.52 9.85 3.35
CA THR A 24 -5.49 10.40 4.22
C THR A 24 -5.13 11.80 3.80
N GLU A 25 -4.70 12.63 4.75
CA GLU A 25 -4.07 13.91 4.47
C GLU A 25 -2.64 13.91 4.98
N LEU A 26 -1.73 14.60 4.28
CA LEU A 26 -0.42 14.88 4.85
C LEU A 26 -0.58 16.00 5.90
N LEU A 27 -0.25 15.69 7.14
CA LEU A 27 -0.30 16.64 8.25
C LEU A 27 0.94 17.53 8.31
N SER A 28 2.11 16.93 8.11
CA SER A 28 3.37 17.66 8.25
C SER A 28 4.53 16.93 7.58
N VAL A 29 5.53 17.72 7.20
CA VAL A 29 6.86 17.25 6.88
C VAL A 29 7.82 17.86 7.88
N GLN A 30 8.57 17.00 8.57
CA GLN A 30 9.58 17.40 9.55
C GLN A 30 10.94 16.98 9.05
N GLN A 31 11.84 17.95 8.86
CA GLN A 31 13.26 17.63 8.70
C GLN A 31 13.83 17.32 10.08
N GLU A 32 14.40 16.14 10.25
CA GLU A 32 15.03 15.66 11.48
C GLU A 32 16.55 15.89 11.36
N ASP A 33 17.00 17.13 11.57
CA ASP A 33 18.43 17.45 11.58
C ASP A 33 18.94 17.38 13.02
N HIS A 34 19.68 16.33 13.40
CA HIS A 34 20.43 16.21 14.67
C HIS A 34 19.84 16.96 15.89
N GLY A 35 18.53 16.82 16.16
CA GLY A 35 17.84 17.42 17.31
C GLY A 35 16.97 18.66 17.03
N ILE A 36 16.98 19.23 15.82
CA ILE A 36 16.10 20.34 15.43
C ILE A 36 14.95 19.80 14.57
N LYS A 37 13.74 19.85 15.12
CA LYS A 37 12.50 19.49 14.41
C LYS A 37 11.84 20.76 13.88
N ASN A 38 11.99 21.02 12.58
CA ASN A 38 11.21 22.05 11.92
C ASN A 38 9.95 21.42 11.34
N ALA A 39 8.81 21.60 12.02
CA ALA A 39 7.51 21.20 11.49
C ALA A 39 7.03 22.21 10.46
N LEU A 40 6.91 21.76 9.21
CA LEU A 40 6.36 22.55 8.12
C LEU A 40 5.01 21.94 7.73
N THR A 41 3.95 22.73 7.89
CA THR A 41 2.56 22.34 7.67
C THR A 41 2.16 22.67 6.24
N SER A 42 1.65 21.68 5.49
CA SER A 42 1.04 21.93 4.17
C SER A 42 -0.42 22.36 4.32
N LYS A 43 -0.83 23.37 3.57
CA LYS A 43 -2.23 23.85 3.55
C LYS A 43 -3.12 23.17 2.49
N ASP A 44 -2.55 22.32 1.64
CA ASP A 44 -3.23 21.76 0.46
C ASP A 44 -3.43 20.23 0.56
N GLU A 45 -4.46 19.70 -0.13
CA GLU A 45 -4.79 18.25 -0.18
C GLU A 45 -3.63 17.39 -0.71
N VAL A 46 -2.74 17.98 -1.52
CA VAL A 46 -1.42 17.43 -1.82
C VAL A 46 -0.46 18.05 -0.82
N GLY A 47 0.08 17.21 0.04
CA GLY A 47 0.97 17.69 1.08
C GLY A 47 2.28 18.20 0.53
N LEU A 48 2.42 19.53 0.43
CA LEU A 48 3.58 20.21 -0.13
C LEU A 48 4.48 20.79 0.97
N PHE A 49 5.74 20.38 0.96
CA PHE A 49 6.85 20.98 1.68
C PHE A 49 7.79 21.63 0.68
N SER A 50 8.29 22.83 0.97
CA SER A 50 9.38 23.41 0.18
C SER A 50 10.28 24.28 1.04
N ASN A 51 11.58 24.14 0.85
CA ASN A 51 12.61 25.04 1.37
C ASN A 51 13.46 25.59 0.21
N SER A 52 14.62 26.20 0.50
CA SER A 52 15.48 26.77 -0.54
C SER A 52 16.06 25.72 -1.49
N ASN A 53 16.23 24.48 -1.05
CA ASN A 53 16.99 23.44 -1.76
C ASN A 53 16.13 22.27 -2.24
N LEU A 54 14.94 22.08 -1.67
CA LEU A 54 14.11 20.90 -1.89
C LEU A 54 12.62 21.27 -1.83
N ALA A 55 11.83 20.69 -2.72
CA ALA A 55 10.39 20.55 -2.52
C ALA A 55 10.00 19.07 -2.46
N ILE A 56 9.04 18.74 -1.59
CA ILE A 56 8.50 17.40 -1.41
C ILE A 56 6.98 17.49 -1.49
N ALA A 57 6.38 16.72 -2.38
CA ALA A 57 4.96 16.40 -2.37
C ALA A 57 4.79 14.92 -2.06
N ALA A 58 3.79 14.55 -1.26
CA ALA A 58 3.49 13.14 -1.05
C ALA A 58 2.00 12.87 -0.89
N THR A 59 1.59 11.72 -1.43
CA THR A 59 0.22 11.22 -1.36
C THR A 59 0.24 9.75 -0.99
N LEU A 60 -0.49 9.39 0.07
CA LEU A 60 -0.67 8.01 0.48
C LEU A 60 -1.82 7.38 -0.31
N GLY A 61 -1.50 6.39 -1.14
CA GLY A 61 -2.44 5.59 -1.91
C GLY A 61 -2.86 4.30 -1.21
N THR A 62 -3.48 3.39 -1.96
CA THR A 62 -3.89 2.09 -1.42
C THR A 62 -2.70 1.17 -1.19
N THR A 63 -1.84 1.01 -2.20
CA THR A 63 -0.71 0.07 -2.21
C THR A 63 0.65 0.71 -1.98
N GLY A 64 0.75 2.04 -2.10
CA GLY A 64 2.01 2.77 -2.04
C GLY A 64 1.84 4.24 -1.67
N ILE A 65 2.93 4.87 -1.23
CA ILE A 65 3.06 6.32 -1.06
C ILE A 65 3.73 6.83 -2.31
N THR A 66 3.05 7.70 -3.05
CA THR A 66 3.66 8.44 -4.16
C THR A 66 4.37 9.64 -3.59
N ILE A 67 5.64 9.82 -3.96
CA ILE A 67 6.43 11.00 -3.65
C ILE A 67 6.81 11.74 -4.93
N ILE A 68 6.85 13.06 -4.85
CA ILE A 68 7.39 13.96 -5.86
C ILE A 68 8.44 14.82 -5.17
N LEU A 69 9.68 14.73 -5.63
CA LEU A 69 10.82 15.47 -5.08
C LEU A 69 11.37 16.40 -6.15
N GLU A 70 11.46 17.69 -5.85
CA GLU A 70 12.12 18.68 -6.70
C GLU A 70 13.43 19.10 -6.04
N ASN A 71 14.55 18.81 -6.70
CA ASN A 71 15.84 19.31 -6.27
C ASN A 71 16.00 20.76 -6.77
N LYS A 72 15.90 21.73 -5.87
CA LYS A 72 16.05 23.17 -6.17
C LYS A 72 17.48 23.68 -6.02
N SER A 73 18.40 22.79 -5.64
CA SER A 73 19.80 23.12 -5.40
C SER A 73 20.64 23.01 -6.68
N ASN A 74 21.89 23.49 -6.62
CA ASN A 74 22.87 23.32 -7.69
C ASN A 74 23.66 22.00 -7.60
N GLU A 75 23.39 21.17 -6.60
CA GLU A 75 24.10 19.92 -6.35
C GLU A 75 23.17 18.73 -6.58
N LYS A 76 23.73 17.57 -6.89
CA LYS A 76 22.93 16.34 -6.97
C LYS A 76 22.45 15.92 -5.59
N MET A 77 21.25 15.35 -5.54
CA MET A 77 20.69 14.68 -4.36
C MET A 77 20.56 13.19 -4.63
N LYS A 78 20.57 12.38 -3.57
CA LYS A 78 20.27 10.95 -3.67
C LYS A 78 19.15 10.56 -2.73
N ILE A 79 18.28 9.66 -3.15
CA ILE A 79 17.34 8.97 -2.28
C ILE A 79 18.01 7.69 -1.79
N LEU A 80 18.13 7.51 -0.47
CA LEU A 80 18.71 6.31 0.13
C LEU A 80 17.57 5.34 0.50
N TRP A 81 17.24 4.45 -0.44
CA TRP A 81 16.09 3.53 -0.30
C TRP A 81 16.25 2.53 0.84
N ASP A 82 17.45 2.00 1.05
CA ASP A 82 17.72 1.05 2.13
C ASP A 82 17.54 1.64 3.54
N GLU A 83 17.53 2.97 3.64
CA GLU A 83 17.33 3.72 4.90
C GLU A 83 15.95 4.40 4.95
N THR A 84 15.11 4.19 3.93
CA THR A 84 13.75 4.72 3.87
C THR A 84 12.76 3.69 4.42
N LEU A 85 11.92 4.11 5.36
CA LEU A 85 11.03 3.23 6.14
C LEU A 85 9.60 3.76 6.16
N ILE A 86 8.64 2.84 6.19
CA ILE A 86 7.24 3.16 6.50
C ILE A 86 6.99 2.76 7.96
N VAL A 87 6.31 3.60 8.72
CA VAL A 87 5.87 3.28 10.08
C VAL A 87 4.36 3.30 10.13
N ASP A 88 3.77 2.18 10.55
CA ASP A 88 2.33 2.02 10.60
C ASP A 88 1.67 2.75 11.79
N HIS A 89 0.35 2.70 11.85
CA HIS A 89 -0.46 3.29 12.92
C HIS A 89 -0.29 2.62 14.29
N LYS A 90 0.42 1.49 14.36
CA LYS A 90 0.80 0.77 15.59
C LYS A 90 2.24 1.08 16.01
N GLY A 91 2.99 1.85 15.22
CA GLY A 91 4.40 2.15 15.46
C GLY A 91 5.35 1.07 14.97
N ILE A 92 4.89 0.12 14.17
CA ILE A 92 5.70 -0.93 13.57
C ILE A 92 6.38 -0.38 12.33
N THR A 93 7.69 -0.61 12.22
CA THR A 93 8.52 -0.21 11.09
C THR A 93 8.50 -1.29 10.01
N HIS A 94 8.35 -0.86 8.76
CA HIS A 94 8.34 -1.69 7.58
C HIS A 94 9.44 -1.27 6.62
N ARG A 95 10.14 -2.26 6.06
CA ARG A 95 11.10 -2.03 4.97
C ARG A 95 10.35 -1.57 3.74
N THR A 96 10.90 -0.60 3.02
CA THR A 96 10.30 -0.11 1.78
C THR A 96 10.97 -0.70 0.55
N PHE A 97 10.23 -0.71 -0.55
CA PHE A 97 10.81 -0.80 -1.88
C PHE A 97 10.11 0.16 -2.84
N HIS A 98 10.84 0.66 -3.83
CA HIS A 98 10.36 1.68 -4.76
C HIS A 98 10.07 1.11 -6.16
N GLU A 99 9.54 1.95 -7.05
CA GLU A 99 9.19 1.56 -8.41
C GLU A 99 10.41 1.06 -9.18
N GLY A 100 10.26 -0.04 -9.93
CA GLY A 100 11.33 -0.67 -10.70
C GLY A 100 12.01 -1.86 -10.02
N ILE A 101 11.75 -2.10 -8.73
CA ILE A 101 12.22 -3.30 -8.03
C ILE A 101 11.23 -4.45 -8.23
N ARG A 102 11.75 -5.62 -8.60
CA ARG A 102 10.95 -6.84 -8.72
C ARG A 102 10.47 -7.25 -7.34
N TYR A 103 9.22 -7.68 -7.23
CA TYR A 103 8.65 -8.15 -5.96
C TYR A 103 9.46 -9.27 -5.30
N VAL A 104 10.06 -10.17 -6.08
CA VAL A 104 10.94 -11.23 -5.53
C VAL A 104 12.21 -10.67 -4.87
N ALA A 105 12.67 -9.49 -5.27
CA ALA A 105 13.87 -8.80 -4.78
C ALA A 105 13.55 -7.67 -3.79
N ARG A 106 12.30 -7.51 -3.34
CA ARG A 106 11.84 -6.40 -2.48
C ARG A 106 12.57 -6.28 -1.13
N HIS A 107 13.20 -7.35 -0.67
CA HIS A 107 14.00 -7.36 0.56
C HIS A 107 15.51 -7.19 0.31
N GLU A 108 15.94 -7.17 -0.95
CA GLU A 108 17.34 -6.95 -1.32
C GLU A 108 17.73 -5.47 -1.18
N SER A 109 19.04 -5.19 -1.21
CA SER A 109 19.57 -3.83 -1.18
C SER A 109 19.17 -3.08 -2.45
N GLN A 110 18.70 -1.84 -2.28
CA GLN A 110 18.21 -1.00 -3.36
C GLN A 110 19.18 0.16 -3.63
N PRO A 111 19.72 0.27 -4.86
CA PRO A 111 20.69 1.32 -5.17
C PRO A 111 20.05 2.70 -5.06
N PRO A 112 20.78 3.72 -4.57
CA PRO A 112 20.23 5.07 -4.46
C PRO A 112 19.79 5.66 -5.80
N THR A 113 18.63 6.33 -5.81
CA THR A 113 18.20 7.13 -6.96
C THR A 113 18.87 8.50 -6.92
N ILE A 114 19.43 8.96 -8.03
CA ILE A 114 20.07 10.28 -8.15
C ILE A 114 19.09 11.28 -8.76
N ILE A 115 18.91 12.42 -8.10
CA ILE A 115 18.14 13.56 -8.60
C ILE A 115 19.12 14.68 -8.97
N LEU A 116 19.17 15.02 -10.25
CA LEU A 116 20.04 16.08 -10.75
C LEU A 116 19.59 17.47 -10.27
N PRO A 117 20.49 18.47 -10.28
CA PRO A 117 20.13 19.86 -10.00
C PRO A 117 18.95 20.34 -10.84
N HIS A 118 18.00 21.03 -10.19
CA HIS A 118 16.81 21.62 -10.83
C HIS A 118 15.90 20.63 -11.54
N GLN A 119 15.91 19.35 -11.13
CA GLN A 119 15.06 18.29 -11.68
C GLN A 119 14.07 17.75 -10.66
N THR A 120 12.98 17.21 -11.18
CA THR A 120 11.93 16.55 -10.41
C THR A 120 12.01 15.03 -10.59
N HIS A 121 11.96 14.30 -9.48
CA HIS A 121 11.80 12.85 -9.44
C HIS A 121 10.42 12.50 -8.87
N MET A 122 9.75 11.54 -9.49
CA MET A 122 8.48 10.99 -9.01
C MET A 122 8.65 9.48 -8.84
N ASP A 123 8.21 8.95 -7.70
CA ASP A 123 8.33 7.53 -7.40
C ASP A 123 7.16 7.05 -6.54
N SER A 124 6.94 5.74 -6.54
CA SER A 124 5.94 5.06 -5.71
C SER A 124 6.62 4.08 -4.76
N ILE A 125 6.38 4.25 -3.46
CA ILE A 125 7.01 3.51 -2.39
C ILE A 125 6.00 2.55 -1.77
N SER A 126 6.33 1.26 -1.70
CA SER A 126 5.48 0.25 -1.09
C SER A 126 6.18 -0.41 0.11
N SER A 127 5.40 -1.04 0.99
CA SER A 127 5.95 -1.89 2.04
C SER A 127 6.37 -3.24 1.47
N ALA A 128 7.60 -3.67 1.74
CA ALA A 128 8.10 -4.98 1.32
C ALA A 128 7.32 -6.14 1.98
N ASP A 129 6.71 -5.89 3.14
CA ASP A 129 6.03 -6.91 3.94
C ASP A 129 4.60 -7.19 3.45
N THR A 130 3.99 -6.26 2.70
CA THR A 130 2.58 -6.37 2.28
C THR A 130 2.42 -7.08 0.94
N VAL A 131 3.51 -7.29 0.20
CA VAL A 131 3.51 -8.00 -1.08
C VAL A 131 3.54 -9.50 -0.87
N HIS A 132 2.56 -10.20 -1.44
CA HIS A 132 2.42 -11.65 -1.32
C HIS A 132 2.10 -12.31 -2.67
N PHE A 133 2.39 -13.60 -2.80
CA PHE A 133 2.04 -14.38 -3.97
C PHE A 133 0.75 -15.16 -3.70
N THR A 134 -0.26 -14.97 -4.55
CA THR A 134 -1.51 -15.72 -4.49
C THR A 134 -1.43 -16.88 -5.46
N GLN A 135 -1.57 -18.10 -4.95
CA GLN A 135 -1.56 -19.31 -5.78
C GLN A 135 -2.78 -19.33 -6.71
N GLY A 136 -2.57 -19.82 -7.93
CA GLY A 136 -3.64 -20.02 -8.89
C GLY A 136 -4.57 -21.16 -8.48
N THR A 137 -5.85 -21.05 -8.84
CA THR A 137 -6.84 -22.08 -8.54
C THR A 137 -7.09 -22.93 -9.78
N HIS A 138 -7.13 -24.25 -9.59
CA HIS A 138 -7.62 -25.17 -10.60
C HIS A 138 -8.93 -25.81 -10.12
N SER A 139 -10.00 -25.57 -10.85
CA SER A 139 -11.28 -26.25 -10.64
C SER A 139 -11.44 -27.32 -11.73
N PRO A 140 -11.40 -28.62 -11.38
CA PRO A 140 -11.65 -29.69 -12.34
C PRO A 140 -13.12 -29.65 -12.78
N GLY A 141 -13.37 -29.97 -14.06
CA GLY A 141 -14.72 -30.03 -14.59
C GLY A 141 -15.51 -31.18 -13.94
N TYR A 142 -16.80 -30.96 -13.70
CA TYR A 142 -17.70 -31.99 -13.15
C TYR A 142 -18.83 -32.28 -14.13
N ILE A 143 -19.19 -33.55 -14.21
CA ILE A 143 -20.38 -34.02 -14.92
C ILE A 143 -21.49 -34.18 -13.88
N TYR A 144 -22.63 -33.51 -14.10
CA TYR A 144 -23.81 -33.67 -13.27
C TYR A 144 -24.96 -34.36 -14.03
N GLY A 145 -25.63 -35.28 -13.34
CA GLY A 145 -26.97 -35.78 -13.68
C GLY A 145 -27.09 -37.31 -13.80
N ASN A 146 -28.03 -37.90 -13.07
CA ASN A 146 -28.68 -39.17 -13.43
C ASN A 146 -30.16 -38.86 -13.70
N SER A 147 -30.46 -38.35 -14.90
CA SER A 147 -31.83 -38.21 -15.37
C SER A 147 -31.92 -38.71 -16.81
N ILE A 148 -33.10 -39.22 -17.18
CA ILE A 148 -33.43 -39.90 -18.45
C ILE A 148 -33.14 -39.02 -19.69
N ARG A 149 -32.75 -37.74 -19.53
CA ARG A 149 -32.49 -36.76 -20.60
C ARG A 149 -31.03 -36.30 -20.73
N GLY A 150 -30.07 -36.97 -20.10
CA GLY A 150 -28.64 -36.83 -20.41
C GLY A 150 -27.80 -36.03 -19.39
N TYR A 151 -26.48 -36.23 -19.47
CA TYR A 151 -25.46 -35.61 -18.62
C TYR A 151 -25.15 -34.16 -19.05
N SER A 152 -25.00 -33.25 -18.09
CA SER A 152 -24.49 -31.89 -18.34
C SER A 152 -23.03 -31.79 -17.90
N TYR A 153 -22.15 -31.33 -18.81
CA TYR A 153 -20.73 -31.09 -18.52
C TYR A 153 -20.52 -29.62 -18.15
N MET A 154 -19.97 -29.35 -16.96
CA MET A 154 -19.42 -28.03 -16.65
C MET A 154 -17.91 -28.03 -16.89
N PRO A 155 -17.40 -27.17 -17.80
CA PRO A 155 -15.97 -27.07 -18.02
C PRO A 155 -15.27 -26.55 -16.77
N GLY A 156 -14.16 -27.20 -16.43
CA GLY A 156 -13.26 -26.69 -15.40
C GLY A 156 -12.61 -25.38 -15.82
N TYR A 157 -12.09 -24.63 -14.84
CA TYR A 157 -11.37 -23.39 -15.09
C TYR A 157 -10.06 -23.39 -14.30
N SER A 158 -9.06 -22.70 -14.85
CA SER A 158 -7.76 -22.49 -14.22
C SER A 158 -7.45 -21.00 -14.19
N THR A 159 -7.18 -20.47 -13.01
CA THR A 159 -6.60 -19.14 -12.85
C THR A 159 -5.12 -19.31 -12.52
N PRO A 160 -4.20 -18.66 -13.27
CA PRO A 160 -2.78 -18.66 -12.89
C PRO A 160 -2.57 -17.87 -11.60
N GLY A 161 -1.55 -18.24 -10.82
CA GLY A 161 -1.15 -17.46 -9.65
C GLY A 161 -0.55 -16.12 -10.04
N SER A 162 -0.64 -15.13 -9.15
CA SER A 162 -0.10 -13.80 -9.38
C SER A 162 0.47 -13.20 -8.10
N TRP A 163 1.48 -12.34 -8.27
CA TRP A 163 1.90 -11.48 -7.18
C TRP A 163 0.87 -10.38 -6.96
N GLN A 164 0.54 -10.14 -5.70
CA GLN A 164 -0.39 -9.10 -5.29
C GLN A 164 0.32 -8.12 -4.37
N GLY A 165 0.21 -6.83 -4.70
CA GLY A 165 0.57 -5.76 -3.79
C GLY A 165 -0.52 -5.62 -2.74
N GLY A 166 -0.24 -6.01 -1.50
CA GLY A 166 -1.11 -5.65 -0.40
C GLY A 166 -1.13 -4.13 -0.22
N GLY A 167 -2.27 -3.58 0.19
CA GLY A 167 -2.32 -2.22 0.72
C GLY A 167 -1.20 -1.94 1.73
N ILE A 168 -0.70 -0.70 1.81
CA ILE A 168 0.42 -0.35 2.72
C ILE A 168 0.10 -0.73 4.16
N PHE A 169 -1.18 -0.66 4.50
CA PHE A 169 -1.76 -1.21 5.72
C PHE A 169 -2.83 -2.21 5.30
N THR A 170 -2.43 -3.40 4.83
CA THR A 170 -3.40 -4.49 4.67
C THR A 170 -3.78 -5.00 6.04
N PHE A 171 -5.03 -4.80 6.39
CA PHE A 171 -5.76 -5.85 7.09
C PHE A 171 -6.72 -6.44 6.08
N SER A 172 -6.56 -7.74 5.81
CA SER A 172 -7.57 -8.49 5.08
C SER A 172 -8.86 -8.42 5.90
N VAL A 173 -9.94 -8.02 5.24
CA VAL A 173 -11.26 -7.95 5.86
C VAL A 173 -12.07 -9.13 5.34
N ASN A 174 -12.38 -10.06 6.23
CA ASN A 174 -13.14 -11.25 5.85
C ASN A 174 -14.63 -10.94 5.63
N SER A 175 -15.11 -9.80 6.15
CA SER A 175 -16.48 -9.32 5.98
C SER A 175 -16.52 -7.79 6.12
N THR A 176 -17.45 -7.16 5.43
CA THR A 176 -17.79 -5.73 5.59
C THR A 176 -18.19 -5.39 7.04
N ASP A 177 -18.65 -6.39 7.81
CA ASP A 177 -19.03 -6.26 9.23
C ASP A 177 -17.88 -5.84 10.14
N GLN A 178 -16.62 -6.04 9.73
CA GLN A 178 -15.46 -5.66 10.54
C GLN A 178 -15.08 -4.18 10.36
N LEU A 179 -15.63 -3.50 9.34
CA LEU A 179 -15.30 -2.11 9.00
C LEU A 179 -15.49 -1.12 10.17
N PRO A 180 -16.54 -1.22 11.02
CA PRO A 180 -16.70 -0.31 12.16
C PRO A 180 -15.57 -0.41 13.20
N GLU A 181 -15.14 -1.62 13.56
CA GLU A 181 -14.05 -1.82 14.52
C GLU A 181 -12.72 -1.37 13.95
N ILE A 182 -12.47 -1.67 12.68
CA ILE A 182 -11.35 -1.13 11.91
C ILE A 182 -11.31 0.39 11.97
N LYS A 183 -12.44 1.05 11.67
CA LYS A 183 -12.50 2.52 11.68
C LYS A 183 -12.16 3.03 13.07
N LYS A 184 -12.69 2.42 14.12
CA LYS A 184 -12.37 2.76 15.51
C LYS A 184 -10.88 2.58 15.83
N GLU A 185 -10.23 1.57 15.29
CA GLU A 185 -8.81 1.30 15.52
C GLU A 185 -7.86 2.19 14.70
N THR A 186 -8.28 2.68 13.54
CA THR A 186 -7.39 3.38 12.59
C THR A 186 -7.67 4.87 12.40
N LEU A 187 -8.91 5.32 12.59
CA LEU A 187 -9.27 6.73 12.35
C LEU A 187 -8.48 7.66 13.26
N ALA A 188 -8.09 8.82 12.72
CA ALA A 188 -7.27 9.84 13.35
C ALA A 188 -5.85 9.39 13.78
N LYS A 189 -5.48 8.12 13.57
CA LYS A 189 -4.10 7.67 13.76
C LYS A 189 -3.20 8.13 12.63
N ASN A 190 -1.93 8.17 12.96
CA ASN A 190 -0.87 8.65 12.08
C ASN A 190 -0.08 7.49 11.50
N VAL A 191 0.31 7.66 10.25
CA VAL A 191 1.26 6.84 9.51
C VAL A 191 2.43 7.73 9.13
N TYR A 192 3.63 7.16 9.05
CA TYR A 192 4.82 7.91 8.72
C TYR A 192 5.57 7.31 7.55
N LEU A 193 6.08 8.16 6.67
CA LEU A 193 7.21 7.84 5.81
C LEU A 193 8.45 8.53 6.38
N HIS A 194 9.46 7.73 6.72
CA HIS A 194 10.81 8.21 7.02
C HIS A 194 11.61 8.14 5.72
N LEU A 195 11.79 9.29 5.08
CA LEU A 195 12.51 9.45 3.81
C LEU A 195 13.92 9.95 4.07
N THR A 196 14.91 9.19 3.61
CA THR A 196 16.32 9.52 3.82
C THR A 196 16.94 10.00 2.51
N LEU A 197 17.42 11.25 2.52
CA LEU A 197 18.10 11.87 1.39
C LEU A 197 19.57 12.11 1.71
N GLU A 198 20.43 12.03 0.69
CA GLU A 198 21.82 12.47 0.76
C GLU A 198 22.01 13.71 -0.12
N HIS A 199 22.51 14.79 0.47
CA HIS A 199 22.84 16.03 -0.23
C HIS A 199 24.21 16.52 0.25
N GLN A 200 25.15 16.77 -0.67
CA GLN A 200 26.54 17.16 -0.35
C GLN A 200 27.24 16.19 0.63
N ASN A 201 27.04 14.87 0.46
CA ASN A 201 27.55 13.81 1.35
C ASN A 201 27.06 13.90 2.81
N LYS A 202 26.01 14.67 3.07
CA LYS A 202 25.33 14.70 4.36
C LYS A 202 23.96 14.05 4.22
N LYS A 203 23.61 13.22 5.19
CA LYS A 203 22.28 12.62 5.29
C LYS A 203 21.30 13.64 5.86
N GLN A 204 20.11 13.65 5.32
CA GLN A 204 18.99 14.47 5.74
C GLN A 204 17.76 13.58 5.82
N GLU A 205 17.18 13.52 7.02
CA GLU A 205 16.04 12.66 7.31
C GLU A 205 14.76 13.49 7.31
N TYR A 206 13.74 13.01 6.61
CA TYR A 206 12.45 13.66 6.49
C TYR A 206 11.35 12.74 6.99
N LYS A 207 10.62 13.18 8.01
CA LYS A 207 9.45 12.50 8.52
C LYS A 207 8.19 13.12 7.95
N LEU A 208 7.55 12.42 7.03
CA LEU A 208 6.26 12.79 6.45
C LEU A 208 5.16 12.09 7.26
N THR A 209 4.25 12.86 7.85
CA THR A 209 3.16 12.34 8.69
C THR A 209 1.84 12.43 7.94
N PHE A 210 1.16 11.29 7.78
CA PHE A 210 -0.16 11.18 7.20
C PHE A 210 -1.19 10.85 8.28
N GLN A 211 -2.33 11.52 8.30
CA GLN A 211 -3.44 11.14 9.17
C GLN A 211 -4.52 10.43 8.39
N ILE A 212 -5.02 9.33 8.96
CA ILE A 212 -6.15 8.58 8.40
C ILE A 212 -7.45 9.32 8.73
N LYS A 213 -8.13 9.84 7.70
CA LYS A 213 -9.40 10.58 7.81
C LYS A 213 -10.61 9.70 7.61
N ASP A 214 -10.51 8.72 6.72
CA ASP A 214 -11.57 7.73 6.51
C ASP A 214 -10.99 6.40 6.01
N VAL A 215 -11.78 5.34 6.17
CA VAL A 215 -11.51 4.01 5.63
C VAL A 215 -12.76 3.54 4.89
N LYS A 216 -12.61 3.16 3.64
CA LYS A 216 -13.70 2.67 2.78
C LYS A 216 -13.36 1.30 2.23
N ILE A 217 -14.38 0.52 1.92
CA ILE A 217 -14.22 -0.71 1.15
C ILE A 217 -14.04 -0.34 -0.32
N LYS A 218 -13.06 -0.96 -0.96
CA LYS A 218 -12.87 -0.91 -2.40
C LYS A 218 -13.83 -1.91 -3.00
N GLU A 219 -14.93 -1.39 -3.54
CA GLU A 219 -15.89 -2.12 -4.37
C GLU A 219 -15.25 -2.60 -5.68
#